data_AF-A0A2E1ZNV1-F1
#
_entry.id   AF-A0A2E1ZNV1-F1
#
_cell.length_a   1.000
_cell.length_b   1.000
_cell.length_c   1.000
_cell.angle_alpha   90.00
_cell.angle_beta   90.00
_cell.angle_gamma   90.00
#
_symmetry.space_group_name_H-M   'P 1'
#
loop_
_entity.id
_entity.type
_entity.pdbx_description
1 polymer ?
#
loop_
_entity_poly.entity_id
_entity_poly.type
_entity_poly.pdbx_seq_one_letter_code
_entity_poly.pdbx_strand_id
1 'polypeptide(L)'
;MLKKLLFSIVLAATFSTSAVNAQNSVWGDLARAQFDTTTATLRIPCAVLKDESGNAMPGLAPAYALNLLLSSSEPGSERFRLVDPIAAFAEIPESCLDTITVFDGGTTATFITNSTEIDTDATVFADRFYTLELQADLLADGPVEFSVVSAESRLYRKPTFYGETFIGFIGPSPFDAKFVYDDAFLGAAWDAMQDGLVVFEPGRVVIDCFYEDPNNLLEVFEQLGTNSRSILKPTVTAADNGKQVFTTCTAFNRDINRLERTIQIYTWTVFL
;
A
#
# COMPACT_ATOMS: atom_id res chain seq x y z
N MET A 1 -15.82 36.74 -1.39
CA MET A 1 -16.19 35.97 -2.60
C MET A 1 -15.18 36.14 -3.73
N LEU A 2 -14.77 37.36 -4.11
CA LEU A 2 -13.81 37.58 -5.21
C LEU A 2 -12.43 36.91 -4.99
N LYS A 3 -11.93 36.92 -3.75
CA LYS A 3 -10.70 36.23 -3.34
C LYS A 3 -10.75 34.72 -3.61
N LYS A 4 -11.80 34.00 -3.15
CA LYS A 4 -12.01 32.55 -3.43
C LYS A 4 -11.99 32.19 -4.92
N LEU A 5 -12.48 33.08 -5.80
CA LEU A 5 -12.53 32.84 -7.24
C LEU A 5 -11.15 32.94 -7.92
N LEU A 6 -10.33 33.93 -7.53
CA LEU A 6 -8.94 34.08 -7.98
C LEU A 6 -8.06 32.91 -7.50
N PHE A 7 -8.36 32.36 -6.32
CA PHE A 7 -7.62 31.24 -5.71
C PHE A 7 -7.86 29.89 -6.39
N SER A 8 -9.12 29.56 -6.75
CA SER A 8 -9.38 28.40 -7.61
C SER A 8 -8.64 28.52 -8.93
N ILE A 9 -8.42 29.73 -9.45
CA ILE A 9 -7.70 29.94 -10.73
C ILE A 9 -6.19 29.76 -10.57
N VAL A 10 -5.56 30.20 -9.47
CA VAL A 10 -4.10 29.99 -9.27
C VAL A 10 -3.80 28.53 -9.00
N LEU A 11 -4.55 27.90 -8.08
CA LEU A 11 -4.34 26.49 -7.73
C LEU A 11 -4.70 25.60 -8.92
N ALA A 12 -5.82 25.87 -9.61
CA ALA A 12 -6.11 25.20 -10.87
C ALA A 12 -5.07 25.54 -11.95
N ALA A 13 -4.49 26.74 -12.06
CA ALA A 13 -3.45 27.02 -13.05
C ALA A 13 -2.19 26.18 -12.82
N THR A 14 -1.75 26.00 -11.56
CA THR A 14 -0.65 25.08 -11.21
C THR A 14 -0.99 23.61 -11.48
N PHE A 15 -2.24 23.19 -11.26
CA PHE A 15 -2.67 21.78 -11.42
C PHE A 15 -3.28 21.43 -12.78
N SER A 16 -3.66 22.42 -13.60
CA SER A 16 -4.35 22.26 -14.90
C SER A 16 -3.41 22.41 -16.10
N THR A 17 -2.25 23.05 -15.92
CA THR A 17 -1.25 23.20 -17.00
C THR A 17 -0.47 21.91 -17.27
N SER A 18 -0.62 20.90 -16.42
CA SER A 18 0.20 19.69 -16.36
C SER A 18 -0.59 18.39 -16.59
N ALA A 19 -1.88 18.49 -16.95
CA ALA A 19 -2.74 17.32 -17.19
C ALA A 19 -2.35 16.55 -18.47
N VAL A 20 -1.37 15.65 -18.36
CA VAL A 20 -1.13 14.58 -19.33
C VAL A 20 -1.39 13.24 -18.65
N ASN A 21 -2.47 12.59 -19.11
CA ASN A 21 -2.98 11.25 -18.79
C ASN A 21 -2.09 10.38 -17.87
N ALA A 22 -2.46 10.34 -16.58
CA ALA A 22 -1.75 9.67 -15.51
C ALA A 22 -1.93 8.15 -15.44
N GLN A 23 -2.82 7.56 -16.23
CA GLN A 23 -3.23 6.18 -15.96
C GLN A 23 -2.15 5.12 -16.20
N ASN A 24 -0.98 5.43 -16.80
CA ASN A 24 -0.05 4.36 -17.20
C ASN A 24 1.48 4.64 -17.25
N SER A 25 2.07 5.75 -16.77
CA SER A 25 3.53 5.88 -17.03
C SER A 25 4.48 6.60 -16.08
N VAL A 26 4.08 7.54 -15.21
CA VAL A 26 5.14 8.32 -14.52
C VAL A 26 5.62 7.64 -13.23
N TRP A 27 4.75 6.93 -12.51
CA TRP A 27 5.07 6.33 -11.21
C TRP A 27 4.29 5.02 -10.90
N GLY A 28 3.81 4.30 -11.92
CA GLY A 28 2.91 3.15 -11.73
C GLY A 28 3.44 2.04 -10.79
N ASP A 29 4.77 1.97 -10.62
CA ASP A 29 5.44 1.01 -9.75
C ASP A 29 5.72 1.53 -8.32
N LEU A 30 5.53 2.83 -8.06
CA LEU A 30 5.74 3.42 -6.74
C LEU A 30 4.53 3.21 -5.85
N ALA A 31 4.68 2.39 -4.81
CA ALA A 31 3.65 2.18 -3.80
C ALA A 31 3.49 3.34 -2.80
N ARG A 32 4.45 4.28 -2.73
CA ARG A 32 4.50 5.40 -1.75
C ARG A 32 5.41 6.54 -2.20
N ALA A 33 5.39 7.63 -1.44
CA ALA A 33 6.38 8.69 -1.57
C ALA A 33 7.82 8.17 -1.39
N GLN A 34 8.71 8.53 -2.30
CA GLN A 34 10.11 8.13 -2.27
C GLN A 34 11.01 9.31 -2.61
N PHE A 35 12.03 9.54 -1.80
CA PHE A 35 13.08 10.50 -2.09
C PHE A 35 14.18 9.84 -2.92
N ASP A 36 14.26 10.22 -4.18
CA ASP A 36 15.32 9.83 -5.10
C ASP A 36 16.54 10.74 -4.87
N THR A 37 17.59 10.17 -4.29
CA THR A 37 18.83 10.89 -3.97
C THR A 37 19.62 11.29 -5.23
N THR A 38 19.45 10.57 -6.34
CA THR A 38 20.15 10.84 -7.60
C THR A 38 19.58 12.08 -8.28
N THR A 39 18.26 12.23 -8.26
CA THR A 39 17.58 13.41 -8.83
C THR A 39 17.21 14.47 -7.78
N ALA A 40 17.57 14.24 -6.51
CA ALA A 40 17.18 15.07 -5.36
C ALA A 40 15.68 15.40 -5.35
N THR A 41 14.85 14.42 -5.70
CA THR A 41 13.41 14.63 -5.91
C THR A 41 12.61 13.72 -5.01
N LEU A 42 11.68 14.29 -4.24
CA LEU A 42 10.61 13.57 -3.56
C LEU A 42 9.50 13.28 -4.57
N ARG A 43 9.40 12.02 -4.98
CA ARG A 43 8.36 11.52 -5.90
C ARG A 43 7.17 11.05 -5.08
N ILE A 44 6.00 11.63 -5.30
CA ILE A 44 4.77 11.36 -4.57
C ILE A 44 3.79 10.71 -5.55
N PRO A 45 3.56 9.40 -5.50
CA PRO A 45 2.72 8.70 -6.48
C PRO A 45 1.24 9.02 -6.32
N CYS A 46 0.79 9.39 -5.11
CA CYS A 46 -0.55 9.88 -4.89
C CYS A 46 -0.67 10.63 -3.56
N ALA A 47 -1.23 11.85 -3.61
CA ALA A 47 -1.65 12.62 -2.46
C ALA A 47 -3.09 13.11 -2.64
N VAL A 48 -3.95 12.86 -1.65
CA VAL A 48 -5.34 13.32 -1.64
C VAL A 48 -5.39 14.81 -1.32
N LEU A 49 -6.12 15.59 -2.11
CA LEU A 49 -6.29 17.04 -1.89
C LEU A 49 -7.57 17.31 -1.09
N LYS A 50 -7.43 17.99 0.05
CA LYS A 50 -8.54 18.34 0.94
C LYS A 50 -8.46 19.79 1.42
N ASP A 51 -9.62 20.35 1.78
CA ASP A 51 -9.69 21.60 2.55
C ASP A 51 -9.43 21.37 4.04
N GLU A 52 -9.34 22.46 4.81
CA GLU A 52 -9.16 22.46 6.27
C GLU A 52 -10.24 21.66 7.05
N SER A 53 -11.40 21.43 6.44
CA SER A 53 -12.49 20.63 7.03
C SER A 53 -12.43 19.15 6.62
N GLY A 54 -11.44 18.75 5.83
CA GLY A 54 -11.26 17.40 5.32
C GLY A 54 -12.12 17.07 4.08
N ASN A 55 -12.79 18.06 3.49
CA ASN A 55 -13.65 17.88 2.32
C ASN A 55 -12.87 18.03 1.02
N ALA A 56 -13.40 17.46 -0.06
CA ALA A 56 -12.87 17.68 -1.40
C ALA A 56 -12.99 19.16 -1.80
N MET A 57 -11.95 19.68 -2.45
CA MET A 57 -11.93 21.07 -2.91
C MET A 57 -12.71 21.22 -4.23
N PRO A 58 -13.76 22.06 -4.31
CA PRO A 58 -14.53 22.23 -5.53
C PRO A 58 -13.70 22.73 -6.70
N GLY A 59 -13.85 22.09 -7.87
CA GLY A 59 -13.18 22.48 -9.11
C GLY A 59 -11.73 21.99 -9.23
N LEU A 60 -11.26 21.14 -8.31
CA LEU A 60 -9.96 20.50 -8.35
C LEU A 60 -10.14 18.97 -8.35
N ALA A 61 -9.14 18.26 -8.88
CA ALA A 61 -9.12 16.81 -8.80
C ALA A 61 -8.97 16.35 -7.33
N PRO A 62 -9.56 15.21 -6.96
CA PRO A 62 -9.53 14.70 -5.59
C PRO A 62 -8.14 14.22 -5.13
N ALA A 63 -7.24 13.87 -6.05
CA ALA A 63 -5.88 13.47 -5.73
C ALA A 63 -4.90 13.83 -6.87
N TYR A 64 -3.62 13.93 -6.53
CA TYR A 64 -2.54 14.24 -7.45
C TYR A 64 -1.30 13.40 -7.21
N ALA A 65 -0.56 13.11 -8.27
CA ALA A 65 0.80 12.62 -8.20
C ALA A 65 1.76 13.79 -8.51
N LEU A 66 2.80 13.94 -7.70
CA LEU A 66 3.64 15.15 -7.64
C LEU A 66 5.13 14.81 -7.58
N ASN A 67 5.96 15.75 -8.05
CA ASN A 67 7.38 15.78 -7.77
C ASN A 67 7.74 17.04 -7.01
N LEU A 68 8.48 16.88 -5.91
CA LEU A 68 9.06 18.00 -5.19
C LEU A 68 10.59 17.91 -5.26
N LEU A 69 11.20 18.82 -6.02
CA LEU A 69 12.65 18.92 -6.18
C LEU A 69 13.27 19.66 -5.00
N LEU A 70 14.29 19.09 -4.36
CA LEU A 70 15.04 19.78 -3.30
C LEU A 70 15.73 21.02 -3.88
N SER A 71 15.23 22.21 -3.54
CA SER A 71 15.76 23.50 -3.99
C SER A 71 16.75 24.11 -2.99
N SER A 72 16.64 23.77 -1.71
CA SER A 72 17.58 24.13 -0.65
C SER A 72 17.82 22.93 0.25
N SER A 73 19.09 22.64 0.56
CA SER A 73 19.52 21.59 1.49
C SER A 73 20.26 22.17 2.71
N GLU A 74 20.07 23.46 2.98
CA GLU A 74 20.63 24.09 4.17
C GLU A 74 19.95 23.48 5.43
N PRO A 75 20.72 23.01 6.42
CA PRO A 75 20.15 22.36 7.60
C PRO A 75 19.17 23.27 8.36
N GLY A 76 17.92 22.84 8.48
CA GLY A 76 16.84 23.60 9.12
C GLY A 76 16.17 24.65 8.23
N SER A 77 16.56 24.73 6.96
CA SER A 77 15.94 25.56 5.93
C SER A 77 15.80 24.79 4.61
N GLU A 78 15.57 23.48 4.72
CA GLU A 78 15.33 22.60 3.58
C GLU A 78 14.04 23.03 2.86
N ARG A 79 14.13 23.14 1.53
CA ARG A 79 13.00 23.53 0.68
C ARG A 79 12.84 22.60 -0.49
N PHE A 80 11.59 22.28 -0.79
CA PHE A 80 11.17 21.41 -1.87
C PHE A 80 10.26 22.17 -2.81
N ARG A 81 10.74 22.42 -4.03
CA ARG A 81 9.99 23.10 -5.07
C ARG A 81 9.09 22.12 -5.82
N LEU A 82 7.81 22.45 -5.98
CA LEU A 82 6.91 21.71 -6.86
C LEU A 82 7.36 21.86 -8.32
N VAL A 83 7.55 20.72 -9.00
CA VAL A 83 8.01 20.66 -10.39
C VAL A 83 7.20 19.66 -11.21
N ASP A 84 7.21 19.83 -12.52
CA ASP A 84 6.65 18.85 -13.45
C ASP A 84 7.45 17.53 -13.45
N PRO A 85 6.81 16.41 -13.82
CA PRO A 85 5.38 16.26 -14.10
C PRO A 85 4.50 16.31 -12.83
N ILE A 86 3.29 16.85 -13.00
CA ILE A 86 2.18 16.79 -12.04
C ILE A 86 1.03 16.05 -12.73
N ALA A 87 0.37 15.12 -12.04
CA ALA A 87 -0.72 14.36 -12.65
C ALA A 87 -1.95 14.34 -11.74
N ALA A 88 -3.13 14.57 -12.33
CA ALA A 88 -4.41 14.59 -11.61
C ALA A 88 -5.15 13.26 -11.75
N PHE A 89 -5.78 12.78 -10.67
CA PHE A 89 -6.62 11.60 -10.69
C PHE A 89 -8.10 11.97 -10.67
N ALA A 90 -8.93 11.31 -11.48
CA ALA A 90 -10.38 11.54 -11.51
C ALA A 90 -11.08 11.04 -10.23
N GLU A 91 -10.52 10.03 -9.59
CA GLU A 91 -11.00 9.40 -8.36
C GLU A 91 -9.78 9.13 -7.45
N ILE A 92 -10.00 8.99 -6.14
CA ILE A 92 -8.91 8.69 -5.20
C ILE A 92 -8.53 7.22 -5.35
N PRO A 93 -7.28 6.88 -5.76
CA PRO A 93 -6.83 5.50 -5.75
C PRO A 93 -6.86 4.92 -4.33
N GLU A 94 -7.26 3.67 -4.17
CA GLU A 94 -7.23 2.99 -2.86
C GLU A 94 -5.82 2.93 -2.26
N SER A 95 -4.79 2.99 -3.11
CA SER A 95 -3.39 3.02 -2.72
C SER A 95 -2.88 4.38 -2.25
N CYS A 96 -3.72 5.43 -2.27
CA CYS A 96 -3.31 6.79 -1.92
C CYS A 96 -3.16 6.95 -0.41
N LEU A 97 -1.92 7.13 0.07
CA LEU A 97 -1.61 7.25 1.50
C LEU A 97 -1.38 8.70 1.95
N ASP A 98 -0.91 9.55 1.05
CA ASP A 98 -0.47 10.89 1.41
C ASP A 98 -1.63 11.90 1.30
N THR A 99 -1.53 13.02 2.02
CA THR A 99 -2.57 14.06 2.00
C THR A 99 -1.95 15.44 1.85
N ILE A 100 -2.59 16.28 1.04
CA ILE A 100 -2.36 17.71 0.98
C ILE A 100 -3.60 18.40 1.51
N THR A 101 -3.43 19.14 2.59
CA THR A 101 -4.50 19.93 3.19
C THR A 101 -4.23 21.41 2.92
N VAL A 102 -5.23 22.10 2.39
CA VAL A 102 -5.17 23.54 2.14
C VAL A 102 -5.89 24.27 3.26
N PHE A 103 -5.15 25.12 3.98
CA PHE A 103 -5.60 25.87 5.15
C PHE A 103 -5.78 27.36 4.87
N ASP A 104 -6.33 28.07 5.87
CA ASP A 104 -6.40 29.53 5.94
C ASP A 104 -7.13 30.16 4.74
N GLY A 105 -8.15 29.44 4.25
CA GLY A 105 -8.91 29.87 3.09
C GLY A 105 -8.13 29.85 1.76
N GLY A 106 -7.07 29.04 1.65
CA GLY A 106 -6.34 28.83 0.40
C GLY A 106 -4.92 29.39 0.36
N THR A 107 -4.38 29.86 1.48
CA THR A 107 -3.08 30.55 1.49
C THR A 107 -1.93 29.64 1.87
N THR A 108 -2.22 28.54 2.55
CA THR A 108 -1.22 27.61 3.06
C THR A 108 -1.58 26.20 2.59
N ALA A 109 -0.59 25.44 2.11
CA ALA A 109 -0.75 24.01 1.86
C ALA A 109 0.20 23.22 2.74
N THR A 110 -0.32 22.19 3.41
CA THR A 110 0.49 21.25 4.17
C THR A 110 0.42 19.88 3.51
N PHE A 111 1.57 19.32 3.15
CA PHE A 111 1.72 17.94 2.73
C PHE A 111 2.15 17.09 3.92
N ILE A 112 1.44 15.99 4.16
CA ILE A 112 1.74 15.05 5.24
C ILE A 112 1.84 13.64 4.65
N THR A 113 2.92 12.96 5.01
CA THR A 113 3.17 11.55 4.70
C THR A 113 3.82 10.89 5.91
N ASN A 114 3.48 9.62 6.17
CA ASN A 114 4.00 8.86 7.31
C ASN A 114 5.03 7.79 6.90
N SER A 115 5.36 7.70 5.61
CA SER A 115 6.07 6.55 5.06
C SER A 115 6.93 6.89 3.85
N THR A 116 7.52 8.09 3.81
CA THR A 116 8.47 8.41 2.74
C THR A 116 9.72 7.54 2.86
N GLU A 117 10.05 6.82 1.80
CA GLU A 117 11.27 6.01 1.72
C GLU A 117 12.43 6.90 1.23
N ILE A 118 13.54 6.93 1.95
CA ILE A 118 14.80 7.45 1.41
C ILE A 118 15.59 6.25 0.89
N ASP A 119 16.14 6.38 -0.31
CA ASP A 119 16.90 5.33 -0.99
C ASP A 119 17.80 4.54 -0.01
N THR A 120 17.64 3.22 -0.03
CA THR A 120 18.08 2.33 1.04
C THR A 120 19.58 2.12 0.96
N ASP A 121 20.29 2.53 2.02
CA ASP A 121 21.69 2.11 2.18
C ASP A 121 21.70 0.58 2.35
N ALA A 122 22.13 -0.11 1.28
CA ALA A 122 22.16 -1.56 1.17
C ALA A 122 22.99 -2.25 2.28
N THR A 123 23.75 -1.48 3.07
CA THR A 123 24.60 -2.00 4.13
C THR A 123 23.89 -2.31 5.46
N VAL A 124 22.63 -1.87 5.66
CA VAL A 124 21.98 -1.95 7.00
C VAL A 124 20.80 -2.95 7.09
N PHE A 125 20.34 -3.56 5.99
CA PHE A 125 19.14 -4.44 5.97
C PHE A 125 17.91 -3.82 6.68
N ALA A 126 17.85 -2.49 6.77
CA ALA A 126 16.79 -1.74 7.43
C ALA A 126 16.37 -0.62 6.49
N ASP A 127 15.11 -0.67 6.04
CA ASP A 127 14.54 0.41 5.26
C ASP A 127 14.30 1.58 6.25
N ARG A 128 14.76 2.79 5.95
CA ARG A 128 14.49 3.97 6.79
C ARG A 128 13.36 4.76 6.16
N PHE A 129 12.25 4.86 6.87
CA PHE A 129 11.11 5.68 6.45
C PHE A 129 11.08 6.98 7.24
N TYR A 130 10.44 7.98 6.66
CA TYR A 130 10.25 9.28 7.26
C TYR A 130 8.78 9.64 7.27
N THR A 131 8.33 10.11 8.43
CA THR A 131 7.15 10.95 8.53
C THR A 131 7.58 12.37 8.20
N LEU A 132 7.03 12.94 7.12
CA LEU A 132 7.32 14.30 6.68
C LEU A 132 6.07 15.15 6.78
N GLU A 133 6.24 16.33 7.33
CA GLU A 133 5.30 17.44 7.22
C GLU A 133 6.00 18.58 6.50
N LEU A 134 5.45 18.95 5.35
CA LEU A 134 5.95 20.05 4.54
C LEU A 134 4.88 21.12 4.41
N GLN A 135 5.26 22.39 4.44
CA GLN A 135 4.33 23.51 4.35
C GLN A 135 4.75 24.50 3.27
N ALA A 136 3.81 24.89 2.41
CA ALA A 136 3.98 25.91 1.40
C ALA A 136 3.08 27.12 1.68
N ASP A 137 3.63 28.32 1.47
CA ASP A 137 2.86 29.55 1.31
C ASP A 137 2.47 29.69 -0.17
N LEU A 138 1.17 29.59 -0.45
CA LEU A 138 0.59 29.67 -1.79
C LEU A 138 0.41 31.11 -2.28
N LEU A 139 0.61 32.11 -1.41
CA LEU A 139 0.58 33.52 -1.77
C LEU A 139 1.97 34.09 -2.10
N ALA A 140 3.03 33.32 -1.82
CA ALA A 140 4.38 33.73 -2.15
C ALA A 140 4.55 33.91 -3.67
N ASP A 141 5.22 35.00 -4.06
CA ASP A 141 5.55 35.24 -5.47
C ASP A 141 6.57 34.20 -5.96
N GLY A 142 6.23 33.48 -7.02
CA GLY A 142 7.13 32.52 -7.68
C GLY A 142 6.60 31.09 -7.72
N PRO A 143 7.49 30.09 -7.88
CA PRO A 143 7.09 28.68 -7.83
C PRO A 143 6.66 28.28 -6.43
N VAL A 144 5.74 27.32 -6.33
CA VAL A 144 5.33 26.76 -5.04
C VAL A 144 6.51 26.01 -4.43
N GLU A 145 6.96 26.46 -3.25
CA GLU A 145 7.99 25.81 -2.45
C GLU A 145 7.43 25.39 -1.11
N PHE A 146 7.73 24.15 -0.72
CA PHE A 146 7.41 23.60 0.58
C PHE A 146 8.65 23.64 1.47
N SER A 147 8.52 24.20 2.66
CA SER A 147 9.53 24.14 3.72
C SER A 147 9.26 22.93 4.61
N VAL A 148 10.32 22.30 5.13
CA VAL A 148 10.17 21.21 6.10
C VAL A 148 9.68 21.79 7.43
N VAL A 149 8.54 21.29 7.92
CA VAL A 149 8.02 21.60 9.26
C VAL A 149 8.52 20.55 10.25
N SER A 150 8.36 19.28 9.90
CA SER A 150 8.85 18.15 10.69
C SER A 150 9.33 17.02 9.78
N ALA A 151 10.38 16.33 10.24
CA ALA A 151 10.93 15.15 9.58
C ALA A 151 11.37 14.15 10.64
N GLU A 152 10.51 13.17 10.91
CA GLU A 152 10.77 12.13 11.90
C GLU A 152 11.11 10.83 11.20
N SER A 153 12.33 10.35 11.43
CA SER A 153 12.73 9.06 10.87
C SER A 153 12.28 7.91 11.74
N ARG A 154 11.84 6.83 11.12
CA ARG A 154 11.62 5.53 11.73
C ARG A 154 12.41 4.46 11.01
N LEU A 155 13.02 3.57 11.79
CA LEU A 155 13.64 2.37 11.24
C LEU A 155 12.55 1.33 11.03
N TYR A 156 12.47 0.83 9.80
CA TYR A 156 11.60 -0.28 9.48
C TYR A 156 12.40 -1.54 9.23
N ARG A 157 11.96 -2.61 9.86
CA ARG A 157 12.47 -3.96 9.62
C ARG A 157 11.34 -4.78 9.04
N LYS A 158 11.59 -5.38 7.89
CA LYS A 158 10.63 -6.27 7.23
C LYS A 158 10.23 -7.40 8.19
N PRO A 159 8.94 -7.79 8.21
CA PRO A 159 8.49 -8.87 9.05
C PRO A 159 9.18 -10.17 8.65
N THR A 160 9.48 -10.97 9.67
CA THR A 160 10.08 -12.30 9.52
C THR A 160 9.10 -13.32 10.06
N PHE A 161 8.99 -14.46 9.38
CA PHE A 161 8.19 -15.57 9.85
C PHE A 161 9.10 -16.67 10.39
N TYR A 162 8.84 -17.10 11.63
CA TYR A 162 9.48 -18.23 12.28
C TYR A 162 8.41 -19.26 12.62
N GLY A 163 8.23 -20.22 11.73
CA GLY A 163 7.26 -21.29 11.90
C GLY A 163 7.53 -22.40 10.88
N GLU A 164 6.87 -23.54 11.10
CA GLU A 164 6.95 -24.68 10.19
C GLU A 164 5.77 -24.67 9.23
N THR A 165 6.01 -25.09 7.99
CA THR A 165 4.93 -25.43 7.06
C THR A 165 4.47 -26.85 7.40
N PHE A 166 3.19 -26.98 7.75
CA PHE A 166 2.61 -28.28 8.09
C PHE A 166 2.15 -28.99 6.81
N ILE A 167 2.64 -30.22 6.63
CA ILE A 167 2.29 -31.06 5.48
C ILE A 167 1.21 -32.05 5.91
N GLY A 168 0.03 -31.90 5.32
CA GLY A 168 -1.07 -32.84 5.39
C GLY A 168 -1.20 -33.67 4.10
N PHE A 169 -1.72 -34.89 4.24
CA PHE A 169 -2.14 -35.70 3.09
C PHE A 169 -3.65 -35.63 2.96
N ILE A 170 -4.14 -35.46 1.73
CA ILE A 170 -5.58 -35.46 1.47
C ILE A 170 -6.06 -36.90 1.51
N GLY A 171 -6.56 -37.31 2.67
CA GLY A 171 -7.18 -38.62 2.89
C GLY A 171 -6.19 -39.79 2.84
N PRO A 172 -5.81 -40.39 3.97
CA PRO A 172 -5.60 -41.83 3.95
C PRO A 172 -6.98 -42.50 3.82
N SER A 173 -7.05 -43.55 3.01
CA SER A 173 -8.21 -44.45 2.96
C SER A 173 -8.75 -44.71 4.37
N PRO A 174 -10.06 -44.55 4.63
CA PRO A 174 -11.15 -44.49 3.65
C PRO A 174 -11.71 -43.07 3.36
N PHE A 175 -10.94 -41.99 3.58
CA PHE A 175 -11.47 -40.60 3.59
C PHE A 175 -11.23 -39.79 2.31
N ASP A 176 -10.81 -40.45 1.24
CA ASP A 176 -10.23 -39.94 -0.01
C ASP A 176 -11.05 -38.84 -0.72
N ALA A 177 -12.37 -38.78 -0.48
CA ALA A 177 -13.29 -37.81 -1.10
C ALA A 177 -14.14 -36.98 -0.11
N LYS A 178 -13.90 -37.10 1.20
CA LYS A 178 -14.74 -36.47 2.25
C LYS A 178 -14.00 -35.49 3.16
N PHE A 179 -12.72 -35.22 2.89
CA PHE A 179 -12.01 -34.20 3.62
C PHE A 179 -12.62 -32.83 3.28
N VAL A 180 -13.17 -32.16 4.28
CA VAL A 180 -13.83 -30.87 4.12
C VAL A 180 -12.85 -29.76 4.49
N TYR A 181 -12.54 -28.91 3.52
CA TYR A 181 -11.82 -27.66 3.71
C TYR A 181 -12.83 -26.59 4.08
N ASP A 182 -12.73 -26.02 5.28
CA ASP A 182 -13.62 -24.96 5.76
C ASP A 182 -12.82 -23.84 6.43
N ASP A 183 -13.52 -22.81 6.90
CA ASP A 183 -12.89 -21.66 7.56
C ASP A 183 -12.09 -22.02 8.82
N ALA A 184 -12.28 -23.20 9.43
CA ALA A 184 -11.52 -23.57 10.63
C ALA A 184 -10.02 -23.74 10.31
N PHE A 185 -9.67 -24.27 9.14
CA PHE A 185 -8.27 -24.34 8.72
C PHE A 185 -7.71 -22.97 8.34
N LEU A 186 -8.53 -22.06 7.79
CA LEU A 186 -8.12 -20.67 7.57
C LEU A 186 -7.86 -19.96 8.90
N GLY A 187 -8.72 -20.18 9.90
CA GLY A 187 -8.51 -19.68 11.27
C GLY A 187 -7.25 -20.24 11.91
N ALA A 188 -7.04 -21.56 11.84
CA ALA A 188 -5.82 -22.18 12.36
C ALA A 188 -4.56 -21.71 11.62
N ALA A 189 -4.65 -21.40 10.32
CA ALA A 189 -3.53 -20.87 9.56
C ALA A 189 -3.24 -19.42 9.93
N TRP A 190 -4.29 -18.65 10.17
CA TRP A 190 -4.19 -17.29 10.66
C TRP A 190 -3.54 -17.25 12.05
N ASP A 191 -3.97 -18.12 12.98
CA ASP A 191 -3.36 -18.23 14.31
C ASP A 191 -1.87 -18.60 14.20
N ALA A 192 -1.53 -19.61 13.39
CA ALA A 192 -0.14 -20.01 13.17
C ALA A 192 0.71 -18.91 12.51
N MET A 193 0.14 -18.17 11.56
CA MET A 193 0.78 -17.01 10.96
C MET A 193 1.00 -15.92 12.01
N GLN A 194 0.00 -15.63 12.85
CA GLN A 194 0.10 -14.62 13.89
C GLN A 194 1.18 -14.97 14.94
N ASP A 195 1.25 -16.23 15.35
CA ASP A 195 2.24 -16.72 16.33
C ASP A 195 3.67 -16.73 15.77
N GLY A 196 3.83 -17.10 14.49
CA GLY A 196 5.14 -17.18 13.85
C GLY A 196 5.64 -15.84 13.28
N LEU A 197 4.75 -14.88 13.03
CA LEU A 197 5.11 -13.60 12.43
C LEU A 197 5.71 -12.64 13.47
N VAL A 198 7.02 -12.45 13.39
CA VAL A 198 7.72 -11.41 14.14
C VAL A 198 7.59 -10.09 13.38
N VAL A 199 6.73 -9.22 13.91
CA VAL A 199 6.50 -7.85 13.40
C VAL A 199 7.20 -6.84 14.30
N PHE A 200 7.94 -5.91 13.71
CA PHE A 200 8.66 -4.88 14.46
C PHE A 200 7.75 -3.71 14.90
N GLU A 201 6.68 -3.45 14.16
CA GLU A 201 5.68 -2.42 14.47
C GLU A 201 4.28 -3.06 14.62
N PRO A 202 3.89 -3.48 15.83
CA PRO A 202 2.59 -4.10 16.08
C PRO A 202 1.43 -3.16 15.68
N GLY A 203 0.38 -3.73 15.07
CA GLY A 203 -0.86 -3.00 14.75
C GLY A 203 -0.91 -2.35 13.36
N ARG A 204 0.16 -2.43 12.56
CA ARG A 204 0.20 -1.90 11.18
C ARG A 204 0.10 -2.98 10.09
N VAL A 205 0.31 -4.23 10.47
CA VAL A 205 0.23 -5.40 9.60
C VAL A 205 -1.14 -6.05 9.71
N VAL A 206 -1.75 -6.33 8.56
CA VAL A 206 -2.95 -7.15 8.44
C VAL A 206 -2.57 -8.49 7.85
N ILE A 207 -3.09 -9.55 8.45
CA ILE A 207 -2.91 -10.93 8.00
C ILE A 207 -4.22 -11.38 7.40
N ASP A 208 -4.16 -11.80 6.15
CA ASP A 208 -5.27 -12.42 5.43
C ASP A 208 -4.85 -13.82 4.98
N CYS A 209 -5.70 -14.81 5.22
CA CYS A 209 -5.44 -16.21 4.85
C CYS A 209 -6.53 -16.72 3.92
N PHE A 210 -6.13 -17.47 2.90
CA PHE A 210 -7.02 -18.00 1.88
C PHE A 210 -6.53 -19.36 1.39
N TYR A 211 -7.43 -20.10 0.74
CA TYR A 211 -7.05 -21.32 0.03
C TYR A 211 -6.44 -20.98 -1.33
N GLU A 212 -5.27 -21.54 -1.59
CA GLU A 212 -4.62 -21.46 -2.90
C GLU A 212 -4.68 -22.84 -3.56
N ASP A 213 -5.49 -22.94 -4.61
CA ASP A 213 -5.70 -24.17 -5.38
C ASP A 213 -5.25 -23.96 -6.83
N PRO A 214 -3.93 -23.99 -7.10
CA PRO A 214 -3.37 -23.68 -8.41
C PRO A 214 -3.78 -24.70 -9.48
N ASN A 215 -4.24 -25.88 -9.07
CA ASN A 215 -4.62 -26.98 -9.94
C ASN A 215 -6.14 -27.14 -10.07
N ASN A 216 -6.93 -26.28 -9.42
CA ASN A 216 -8.39 -26.28 -9.46
C ASN A 216 -8.98 -27.67 -9.08
N LEU A 217 -8.47 -28.24 -8.00
CA LEU A 217 -8.81 -29.55 -7.45
C LEU A 217 -10.04 -29.52 -6.53
N LEU A 218 -10.34 -28.38 -5.92
CA LEU A 218 -11.43 -28.22 -4.95
C LEU A 218 -12.71 -27.70 -5.61
N GLU A 219 -13.85 -28.18 -5.13
CA GLU A 219 -15.16 -27.58 -5.38
C GLU A 219 -15.84 -27.20 -4.07
N VAL A 220 -16.52 -26.06 -4.08
CA VAL A 220 -17.40 -25.64 -2.99
C VAL A 220 -18.68 -26.46 -3.09
N PHE A 221 -18.99 -27.23 -2.05
CA PHE A 221 -20.21 -28.05 -2.01
C PHE A 221 -21.26 -27.48 -1.05
N GLU A 222 -20.87 -26.61 -0.13
CA GLU A 222 -21.79 -26.00 0.85
C GLU A 222 -21.31 -24.60 1.26
N GLN A 223 -22.25 -23.67 1.41
CA GLN A 223 -21.99 -22.33 1.96
C GLN A 223 -22.90 -22.11 3.18
N LEU A 224 -22.30 -21.90 4.35
CA LEU A 224 -22.99 -21.68 5.61
C LEU A 224 -22.69 -20.27 6.12
N GLY A 225 -23.54 -19.31 5.77
CA GLY A 225 -23.27 -17.90 6.04
C GLY A 225 -22.07 -17.40 5.24
N THR A 226 -21.01 -16.96 5.93
CA THR A 226 -19.74 -16.55 5.30
C THR A 226 -18.77 -17.72 5.09
N ASN A 227 -19.01 -18.88 5.72
CA ASN A 227 -18.13 -20.03 5.63
C ASN A 227 -18.38 -20.83 4.36
N SER A 228 -17.32 -21.02 3.58
CA SER A 228 -17.33 -21.82 2.36
C SER A 228 -16.67 -23.17 2.61
N ARG A 229 -17.43 -24.26 2.44
CA ARG A 229 -16.95 -25.62 2.63
C ARG A 229 -16.68 -26.28 1.29
N SER A 230 -15.46 -26.77 1.13
CA SER A 230 -14.96 -27.35 -0.11
C SER A 230 -14.53 -28.81 0.07
N ILE A 231 -14.58 -29.60 -1.00
CA ILE A 231 -14.08 -30.97 -1.09
C ILE A 231 -13.25 -31.13 -2.36
N LEU A 232 -12.51 -32.23 -2.48
CA LEU A 232 -11.94 -32.62 -3.77
C LEU A 232 -13.06 -32.87 -4.78
N LYS A 233 -12.88 -32.37 -6.01
CA LYS A 233 -13.80 -32.63 -7.11
C LYS A 233 -13.89 -34.13 -7.39
N PRO A 234 -15.08 -34.64 -7.75
CA PRO A 234 -15.26 -36.01 -8.24
C PRO A 234 -14.43 -36.34 -9.48
N THR A 235 -13.97 -35.31 -10.21
CA THR A 235 -13.12 -35.44 -11.39
C THR A 235 -11.64 -35.65 -11.08
N VAL A 236 -11.21 -35.52 -9.81
CA VAL A 236 -9.82 -35.78 -9.40
C VAL A 236 -9.55 -37.28 -9.49
N THR A 237 -8.44 -37.65 -10.12
CA THR A 237 -8.06 -39.05 -10.37
C THR A 237 -6.61 -39.30 -9.96
N ALA A 238 -6.13 -40.55 -10.08
CA ALA A 238 -4.72 -40.88 -9.84
C ALA A 238 -3.72 -40.07 -10.69
N ALA A 239 -4.16 -39.48 -11.81
CA ALA A 239 -3.33 -38.56 -12.62
C ALA A 239 -3.04 -37.22 -11.91
N ASP A 240 -3.80 -36.90 -10.86
CA ASP A 240 -3.65 -35.71 -10.03
C ASP A 240 -2.81 -35.96 -8.77
N ASN A 241 -2.31 -37.20 -8.58
CA ASN A 241 -1.46 -37.54 -7.43
C ASN A 241 -0.21 -36.66 -7.41
N GLY A 242 0.12 -36.15 -6.21
CA GLY A 242 1.23 -35.23 -6.00
C GLY A 242 0.89 -33.76 -6.24
N LYS A 243 -0.30 -33.43 -6.78
CA LYS A 243 -0.76 -32.03 -6.83
C LYS A 243 -1.15 -31.54 -5.44
N GLN A 244 -1.01 -30.23 -5.25
CA GLN A 244 -1.11 -29.61 -3.93
C GLN A 244 -2.16 -28.50 -3.89
N VAL A 245 -2.77 -28.37 -2.72
CA VAL A 245 -3.60 -27.25 -2.28
C VAL A 245 -2.97 -26.68 -1.02
N PHE A 246 -3.03 -25.36 -0.85
CA PHE A 246 -2.41 -24.68 0.29
C PHE A 246 -3.43 -23.85 1.05
N THR A 247 -3.16 -23.64 2.34
CA THR A 247 -3.59 -22.39 2.99
C THR A 247 -2.43 -21.44 2.95
N THR A 248 -2.63 -20.33 2.24
CA THR A 248 -1.66 -19.28 2.05
C THR A 248 -2.10 -18.07 2.88
N CYS A 249 -1.19 -17.53 3.67
CA CYS A 249 -1.40 -16.32 4.44
C CYS A 249 -0.48 -15.21 3.94
N THR A 250 -1.05 -14.02 3.77
CA THR A 250 -0.32 -12.80 3.39
C THR A 250 -0.24 -11.85 4.56
N ALA A 251 0.92 -11.23 4.75
CA ALA A 251 1.11 -10.11 5.67
C ALA A 251 1.23 -8.82 4.86
N PHE A 252 0.22 -7.95 4.98
CA PHE A 252 0.16 -6.67 4.31
C PHE A 252 0.38 -5.54 5.31
N ASN A 253 1.37 -4.67 5.07
CA ASN A 253 1.59 -3.50 5.90
C ASN A 253 0.75 -2.34 5.34
N ARG A 254 -0.31 -1.95 6.08
CA ARG A 254 -1.23 -0.88 5.66
C ARG A 254 -0.58 0.50 5.67
N ASP A 255 0.30 0.73 6.63
CA ASP A 255 0.93 2.02 6.83
C ASP A 255 1.92 2.37 5.71
N ILE A 256 2.45 1.35 5.05
CA ILE A 256 3.24 1.51 3.82
C ILE A 256 2.56 0.80 2.64
N ASN A 257 1.24 0.57 2.67
CA ASN A 257 0.47 -0.07 1.58
C ASN A 257 1.25 -1.12 0.74
N ARG A 258 1.92 -2.07 1.39
CA ARG A 258 2.83 -3.03 0.74
C ARG A 258 2.56 -4.44 1.24
N LEU A 259 2.50 -5.38 0.31
CA LEU A 259 2.56 -6.80 0.61
C LEU A 259 3.98 -7.14 1.07
N GLU A 260 4.13 -7.50 2.34
CA GLU A 260 5.44 -7.79 2.93
C GLU A 260 5.84 -9.25 2.76
N ARG A 261 4.87 -10.15 2.97
CA ARG A 261 5.11 -11.59 2.96
C ARG A 261 3.89 -12.37 2.47
N THR A 262 4.19 -13.51 1.88
CA THR A 262 3.25 -14.58 1.55
C THR A 262 3.86 -15.88 2.04
N ILE A 263 3.15 -16.61 2.89
CA ILE A 263 3.62 -17.86 3.52
C ILE A 263 2.56 -18.93 3.30
N GLN A 264 2.99 -20.10 2.84
CA GLN A 264 2.16 -21.31 2.83
C GLN A 264 2.25 -21.95 4.21
N ILE A 265 1.12 -21.98 4.93
CA ILE A 265 1.05 -22.49 6.31
C ILE A 265 0.75 -23.99 6.30
N TYR A 266 -0.30 -24.39 5.57
CA TYR A 266 -0.68 -25.78 5.37
C TYR A 266 -0.52 -26.16 3.92
N THR A 267 0.04 -27.35 3.68
CA THR A 267 0.12 -27.97 2.35
C THR A 267 -0.61 -29.28 2.39
N TRP A 268 -1.57 -29.46 1.49
CA TRP A 268 -2.30 -30.70 1.30
C TRP A 268 -1.95 -31.31 -0.05
N THR A 269 -1.47 -32.55 -0.03
CA THR A 269 -1.11 -33.27 -1.26
C THR A 269 -2.14 -34.36 -1.59
N VAL A 270 -2.60 -34.39 -2.84
CA VAL A 270 -3.50 -35.42 -3.35
C VAL A 270 -2.78 -36.76 -3.42
N PHE A 271 -3.39 -37.79 -2.82
CA PHE A 271 -2.92 -39.17 -2.90
C PHE A 271 -4.12 -40.14 -2.93
N LEU A 272 -4.56 -40.48 -4.14
CA LEU A 272 -5.62 -41.45 -4.43
C LEU A 272 -5.06 -42.84 -4.76
#